data_AF-A0A7J8HDN6-F1
#
_entry.id   AF-A0A7J8HDN6-F1
#
_cell.length_a   1.000
_cell.length_b   1.000
_cell.length_c   1.000
_cell.angle_alpha   90.00
_cell.angle_beta   90.00
_cell.angle_gamma   90.00
#
_symmetry.space_group_name_H-M   'P 1'
#
loop_
_entity.id
_entity.type
_entity.pdbx_description
1 polymer ?
#
loop_
_entity_poly.entity_id
_entity_poly.type
_entity_poly.pdbx_seq_one_letter_code
_entity_poly.pdbx_strand_id
1 'polypeptide(L)'
;MLARVAALRRIGLICGPGSRREVWTGSRQSDNDNVKPLEGVKILDLTRVLAGPFATMNLGDLGAEVIKVERPAGDDTRTWGPPFVGKESTYFLSVNRNKKSIAVNIKDPKGVKIIKELAAVCDVFVENYIPGKLSAMGLGYEDIDKIAPHIVYCSITGWRSSSSWSGYD
;
A
#
# COMPACT_ATOMS: atom_id res chain seq x y z
N MET A 1 29.62 22.80 33.34
CA MET A 1 30.92 23.43 33.05
C MET A 1 31.55 22.65 31.89
N LEU A 2 31.55 23.25 30.68
CA LEU A 2 32.23 22.92 29.40
C LEU A 2 32.09 21.49 28.81
N ALA A 3 31.38 21.26 27.67
CA ALA A 3 31.68 21.56 26.24
C ALA A 3 32.84 20.70 25.67
N ARG A 4 32.74 19.92 24.57
CA ARG A 4 32.50 20.22 23.12
C ARG A 4 32.39 18.84 22.38
N VAL A 5 31.50 18.51 21.42
CA VAL A 5 31.24 18.95 20.02
C VAL A 5 32.46 19.01 19.07
N ALA A 6 32.43 18.14 18.04
CA ALA A 6 32.81 18.33 16.62
C ALA A 6 33.85 17.34 16.04
N ALA A 7 33.43 16.62 14.99
CA ALA A 7 34.30 16.18 13.91
C ALA A 7 33.62 16.51 12.57
N LEU A 8 33.67 17.80 12.20
CA LEU A 8 33.38 18.28 10.85
C LEU A 8 34.57 17.89 9.94
N ARG A 9 34.34 16.96 9.01
CA ARG A 9 35.27 16.77 7.88
C ARG A 9 35.16 17.99 6.97
N ARG A 10 36.26 18.74 6.93
CA ARG A 10 36.45 19.93 6.09
C ARG A 10 36.29 19.55 4.62
N ILE A 11 35.29 20.12 3.96
CA ILE A 11 35.30 20.29 2.51
C ILE A 11 36.25 21.46 2.25
N GLY A 12 37.45 21.13 1.77
CA GLY A 12 38.39 22.12 1.26
C GLY A 12 37.88 22.63 -0.09
N LEU A 13 37.26 23.81 -0.09
CA LEU A 13 37.09 24.61 -1.30
C LEU A 13 38.43 25.34 -1.54
N ILE A 14 39.17 24.93 -2.57
CA ILE A 14 40.26 25.73 -3.15
C ILE A 14 39.83 26.03 -4.58
N CYS A 15 39.34 27.26 -4.79
CA CYS A 15 39.10 27.81 -6.12
C CYS A 15 40.44 28.14 -6.79
N GLY A 16 40.73 27.51 -7.93
CA GLY A 16 41.72 27.95 -8.91
C GLY A 16 41.02 28.30 -10.23
N PRO A 17 41.47 29.31 -10.99
CA PRO A 17 40.85 29.68 -12.26
C PRO A 17 41.35 28.77 -13.37
N GLY A 18 40.48 27.88 -13.87
CA GLY A 18 40.80 26.97 -14.97
C GLY A 18 39.56 26.26 -15.48
N SER A 19 38.98 26.78 -16.56
CA SER A 19 37.81 26.23 -17.22
C SER A 19 38.06 24.81 -17.76
N ARG A 20 37.44 23.82 -17.14
CA ARG A 20 36.93 22.62 -17.83
C ARG A 20 35.66 22.19 -17.11
N ARG A 21 34.51 22.36 -17.78
CA ARG A 21 33.26 21.74 -17.33
C ARG A 21 33.47 20.23 -17.49
N GLU A 22 33.85 19.55 -16.42
CA GLU A 22 33.66 18.11 -16.36
C GLU A 22 32.15 17.86 -16.40
N VAL A 23 31.68 17.44 -17.57
CA VAL A 23 30.37 16.85 -17.72
C VAL A 23 30.37 15.64 -16.79
N TRP A 24 29.49 15.65 -15.78
CA TRP A 24 29.23 14.46 -14.98
C TRP A 24 28.71 13.37 -15.91
N THR A 25 29.60 12.52 -16.40
CA THR A 25 29.23 11.27 -17.04
C THR A 25 28.86 10.34 -15.89
N GLY A 26 27.58 10.37 -15.51
CA GLY A 26 27.03 9.51 -14.48
C GLY A 26 27.59 8.11 -14.64
N SER A 27 28.15 7.56 -13.57
CA SER A 27 28.57 6.17 -13.51
C SER A 27 27.41 5.31 -14.03
N ARG A 28 27.70 4.40 -14.98
CA ARG A 28 26.72 3.40 -15.40
C ARG A 28 26.16 2.73 -14.15
N GLN A 29 24.86 2.92 -13.92
CA GLN A 29 24.10 2.17 -12.93
C GLN A 29 24.36 0.67 -13.18
N SER A 30 24.76 -0.02 -12.13
CA SER A 30 25.04 -1.46 -12.16
C SER A 30 23.76 -2.25 -12.39
N ASP A 31 23.82 -3.43 -13.01
CA ASP A 31 22.62 -4.26 -13.28
C ASP A 31 21.79 -4.68 -12.03
N ASN A 32 22.25 -4.33 -10.82
CA ASN A 32 21.49 -4.38 -9.56
C ASN A 32 20.47 -3.23 -9.38
N ASP A 33 20.44 -2.25 -10.29
CA ASP A 33 19.57 -1.06 -10.21
C ASP A 33 18.10 -1.32 -10.62
N ASN A 34 17.71 -2.58 -10.87
CA ASN A 34 16.34 -2.96 -11.27
C ASN A 34 15.52 -3.66 -10.17
N VAL A 35 16.06 -3.84 -8.96
CA VAL A 35 15.26 -4.37 -7.84
C VAL A 35 14.32 -3.28 -7.36
N LYS A 36 13.02 -3.51 -7.46
CA LYS A 36 12.04 -2.53 -6.98
C LYS A 36 12.04 -2.54 -5.44
N PRO A 37 11.85 -1.38 -4.76
CA PRO A 37 11.99 -1.28 -3.30
C PRO A 37 11.09 -2.22 -2.48
N LEU A 38 9.94 -2.64 -3.04
CA LEU A 38 8.99 -3.55 -2.40
C LEU A 38 8.89 -4.90 -3.12
N GLU A 39 9.90 -5.25 -3.93
CA GLU A 39 9.96 -6.57 -4.55
C GLU A 39 9.96 -7.67 -3.46
N GLY A 40 9.09 -8.67 -3.65
CA GLY A 40 8.88 -9.76 -2.68
C GLY A 40 7.85 -9.47 -1.59
N VAL A 41 7.40 -8.22 -1.43
CA VAL A 41 6.35 -7.85 -0.46
C VAL A 41 4.97 -8.19 -1.02
N LYS A 42 4.15 -8.87 -0.23
CA LYS A 42 2.76 -9.24 -0.56
C LYS A 42 1.77 -8.44 0.26
N ILE A 43 0.80 -7.83 -0.42
CA ILE A 43 -0.22 -6.98 0.18
C ILE A 43 -1.60 -7.56 -0.08
N LEU A 44 -2.35 -7.80 0.98
CA LEU A 44 -3.76 -8.15 0.91
C LEU A 44 -4.61 -6.88 1.06
N ASP A 45 -5.20 -6.44 -0.05
CA ASP A 45 -5.93 -5.18 -0.17
C ASP A 45 -7.44 -5.42 -0.15
N LEU A 46 -8.08 -5.21 1.01
CA LEU A 46 -9.54 -5.27 1.18
C LEU A 46 -10.20 -3.90 0.98
N THR A 47 -9.45 -2.91 0.52
CA THR A 47 -9.93 -1.54 0.42
C THR A 47 -10.81 -1.31 -0.80
N ARG A 48 -11.63 -0.26 -0.71
CA ARG A 48 -12.57 0.16 -1.75
C ARG A 48 -12.45 1.66 -2.04
N VAL A 49 -13.01 2.07 -3.18
CA VAL A 49 -13.17 3.47 -3.58
C VAL A 49 -11.86 4.16 -3.97
N LEU A 50 -11.21 4.90 -3.07
CA LEU A 50 -10.11 5.78 -3.45
C LEU A 50 -8.90 5.70 -2.53
N ALA A 51 -9.02 6.12 -1.27
CA ALA A 51 -7.85 6.30 -0.38
C ALA A 51 -7.00 5.02 -0.24
N GLY A 52 -7.66 3.90 0.06
CA GLY A 52 -6.99 2.60 0.15
C GLY A 52 -6.45 2.11 -1.19
N PRO A 53 -7.29 2.06 -2.26
CA PRO A 53 -6.80 1.59 -3.55
C PRO A 53 -5.64 2.42 -4.10
N PHE A 54 -5.66 3.73 -3.91
CA PHE A 54 -4.58 4.64 -4.29
C PHE A 54 -3.30 4.34 -3.51
N ALA A 55 -3.38 4.16 -2.18
CA ALA A 55 -2.22 3.81 -1.36
C ALA A 55 -1.58 2.49 -1.82
N THR A 56 -2.36 1.42 -1.93
CA THR A 56 -1.85 0.09 -2.30
C THR A 56 -1.38 0.02 -3.76
N MET A 57 -1.98 0.80 -4.66
CA MET A 57 -1.50 0.93 -6.04
C MET A 57 -0.08 1.52 -6.09
N ASN A 58 0.20 2.56 -5.30
CA ASN A 58 1.55 3.12 -5.25
C ASN A 58 2.56 2.09 -4.71
N LEU A 59 2.16 1.24 -3.76
CA LEU A 59 3.00 0.13 -3.28
C LEU A 59 3.24 -0.91 -4.39
N GLY A 60 2.22 -1.20 -5.20
CA GLY A 60 2.37 -2.05 -6.40
C GLY A 60 3.29 -1.45 -7.46
N ASP A 61 3.24 -0.13 -7.67
CA ASP A 61 4.16 0.58 -8.57
C ASP A 61 5.62 0.41 -8.10
N LEU A 62 5.83 0.44 -6.78
CA LEU A 62 7.10 0.16 -6.09
C LEU A 62 7.48 -1.33 -6.00
N GLY A 63 6.73 -2.23 -6.63
CA GLY A 63 7.10 -3.64 -6.81
C GLY A 63 6.40 -4.65 -5.90
N ALA A 64 5.51 -4.21 -5.01
CA ALA A 64 4.74 -5.14 -4.18
C ALA A 64 3.75 -5.95 -5.02
N GLU A 65 3.55 -7.21 -4.66
CA GLU A 65 2.46 -8.02 -5.16
C GLU A 65 1.17 -7.67 -4.39
N VAL A 66 0.23 -7.00 -5.05
CA VAL A 66 -1.03 -6.59 -4.41
C VAL A 66 -2.17 -7.50 -4.86
N ILE A 67 -2.81 -8.16 -3.90
CA ILE A 67 -4.02 -8.98 -4.08
C ILE A 67 -5.21 -8.18 -3.58
N LYS A 68 -5.98 -7.62 -4.52
CA LYS A 68 -7.23 -6.92 -4.22
C LYS A 68 -8.35 -7.94 -3.98
N VAL A 69 -8.99 -7.83 -2.83
CA VAL A 69 -10.16 -8.62 -2.46
C VAL A 69 -11.41 -7.79 -2.74
N GLU A 70 -12.23 -8.28 -3.65
CA GLU A 70 -13.48 -7.63 -4.03
C GLU A 70 -14.69 -8.45 -3.58
N ARG A 71 -15.84 -7.80 -3.46
CA ARG A 71 -17.10 -8.52 -3.33
C ARG A 71 -17.39 -9.26 -4.65
N PRO A 72 -18.29 -10.26 -4.67
CA PRO A 72 -18.73 -10.89 -5.92
C PRO A 72 -19.23 -9.91 -6.99
N ALA A 73 -19.77 -8.75 -6.57
CA ALA A 73 -20.19 -7.67 -7.46
C ALA A 73 -19.07 -6.70 -7.89
N GLY A 74 -17.85 -6.87 -7.37
CA GLY A 74 -16.73 -5.96 -7.58
C GLY A 74 -16.65 -4.78 -6.60
N ASP A 75 -15.61 -3.97 -6.77
CA ASP A 75 -15.47 -2.63 -6.22
C ASP A 75 -16.52 -1.69 -6.83
N ASP A 76 -17.11 -0.81 -6.02
CA ASP A 76 -18.14 0.14 -6.46
C ASP A 76 -17.65 1.01 -7.64
N THR A 77 -16.36 1.37 -7.62
CA THR A 77 -15.73 2.21 -8.65
C THR A 77 -15.67 1.59 -10.03
N ARG A 78 -15.83 0.26 -10.17
CA ARG A 78 -15.89 -0.39 -11.49
C ARG A 78 -17.04 0.13 -12.36
N THR A 79 -18.11 0.59 -11.71
CA THR A 79 -19.33 1.10 -12.37
C THR A 79 -19.41 2.62 -12.41
N TRP A 80 -18.49 3.33 -11.73
CA TRP A 80 -18.53 4.78 -11.62
C TRP A 80 -17.97 5.42 -12.89
N GLY A 81 -18.86 5.83 -13.78
CA GLY A 81 -18.52 6.61 -14.96
C GLY A 81 -19.72 7.42 -15.43
N PRO A 82 -19.64 8.05 -16.62
CA PRO A 82 -18.51 8.07 -17.56
C PRO A 82 -17.27 8.85 -17.05
N PRO A 83 -16.08 8.70 -17.69
CA PRO A 83 -15.81 7.89 -18.89
C PRO A 83 -15.49 6.41 -18.62
N PHE A 84 -15.64 5.58 -19.65
CA PHE A 84 -15.30 4.15 -19.64
C PHE A 84 -14.28 3.84 -20.73
N VAL A 85 -13.39 2.89 -20.46
CA VAL A 85 -12.53 2.24 -21.47
C VAL A 85 -13.06 0.82 -21.67
N GLY A 86 -13.77 0.60 -22.77
CA GLY A 86 -14.54 -0.64 -22.95
C GLY A 86 -15.63 -0.76 -21.90
N LYS A 87 -15.57 -1.82 -21.08
CA LYS A 87 -16.51 -2.05 -19.96
C LYS A 87 -16.00 -1.55 -18.60
N GLU A 88 -14.76 -1.09 -18.54
CA GLU A 88 -14.10 -0.71 -17.28
C GLU A 88 -14.19 0.80 -17.05
N SER A 89 -14.57 1.20 -15.85
CA SER A 89 -14.53 2.60 -15.43
C SER A 89 -13.10 3.14 -15.43
N THR A 90 -12.90 4.36 -15.96
CA THR A 90 -11.61 5.05 -15.83
C THR A 90 -11.25 5.36 -14.39
N TYR A 91 -12.24 5.51 -13.51
CA TYR A 91 -12.03 5.68 -12.07
C TYR A 91 -11.34 4.44 -11.51
N PHE A 92 -11.92 3.26 -11.70
CA PHE A 92 -11.33 2.00 -11.24
C PHE A 92 -9.92 1.79 -11.80
N LEU A 93 -9.74 2.02 -13.12
CA LEU A 93 -8.44 1.85 -13.78
C LEU A 93 -7.37 2.80 -13.25
N SER A 94 -7.74 4.02 -12.85
CA SER A 94 -6.78 5.03 -12.37
C SER A 94 -6.12 4.68 -11.03
N VAL A 95 -6.76 3.83 -10.22
CA VAL A 95 -6.31 3.50 -8.84
C VAL A 95 -6.13 2.00 -8.56
N ASN A 96 -6.18 1.16 -9.58
CA ASN A 96 -6.03 -0.30 -9.40
C ASN A 96 -5.09 -0.99 -10.41
N ARG A 97 -4.25 -0.24 -11.13
CA ARG A 97 -3.17 -0.84 -11.94
C ARG A 97 -2.22 -1.66 -11.04
N ASN A 98 -1.53 -2.63 -11.65
CA ASN A 98 -0.56 -3.52 -10.99
C ASN A 98 -1.12 -4.44 -9.90
N LYS A 99 -2.44 -4.55 -9.75
CA LYS A 99 -3.08 -5.45 -8.78
C LYS A 99 -3.60 -6.72 -9.43
N LYS A 100 -3.48 -7.84 -8.71
CA LYS A 100 -4.29 -9.05 -8.93
C LYS A 100 -5.63 -8.86 -8.23
N SER A 101 -6.70 -9.47 -8.73
CA SER A 101 -8.03 -9.37 -8.11
C SER A 101 -8.64 -10.75 -7.88
N ILE A 102 -9.28 -10.92 -6.72
CA ILE A 102 -10.10 -12.08 -6.38
C ILE A 102 -11.45 -11.60 -5.84
N ALA A 103 -12.53 -12.30 -6.20
CA ALA A 103 -13.85 -12.05 -5.64
C ALA A 103 -14.14 -13.00 -4.48
N VAL A 104 -14.37 -12.46 -3.28
CA VAL A 104 -14.64 -13.23 -2.06
C VAL A 104 -15.84 -12.64 -1.33
N ASN A 105 -16.81 -13.48 -1.00
CA ASN A 105 -17.91 -13.10 -0.12
C ASN A 105 -17.50 -13.28 1.35
N ILE A 106 -16.98 -12.22 1.98
CA ILE A 106 -16.54 -12.24 3.38
C ILE A 106 -17.68 -12.31 4.41
N LYS A 107 -18.95 -12.32 3.98
CA LYS A 107 -20.10 -12.63 4.85
C LYS A 107 -20.29 -14.14 5.04
N ASP A 108 -19.72 -14.95 4.15
CA ASP A 108 -19.70 -16.42 4.27
C ASP A 108 -18.49 -16.84 5.13
N PRO A 109 -18.65 -17.73 6.13
CA PRO A 109 -17.53 -18.29 6.87
C PRO A 109 -16.39 -18.84 5.99
N LYS A 110 -16.70 -19.40 4.82
CA LYS A 110 -15.70 -19.84 3.83
C LYS A 110 -14.91 -18.66 3.27
N GLY A 111 -15.56 -17.53 3.02
CA GLY A 111 -14.90 -16.31 2.59
C GLY A 111 -13.96 -15.77 3.66
N VAL A 112 -14.41 -15.70 4.92
CA VAL A 112 -13.55 -15.33 6.06
C VAL A 112 -12.33 -16.25 6.15
N LYS A 113 -12.52 -17.56 5.99
CA LYS A 113 -11.42 -18.53 5.98
C LYS A 113 -10.40 -18.25 4.87
N ILE A 114 -10.86 -17.96 3.64
CA ILE A 114 -9.97 -17.60 2.51
C ILE A 114 -9.16 -16.35 2.84
N ILE A 115 -9.78 -15.31 3.42
CA ILE A 115 -9.06 -14.09 3.80
C ILE A 115 -7.99 -14.38 4.85
N LYS A 116 -8.30 -15.23 5.84
CA LYS A 116 -7.33 -15.65 6.86
C LYS A 116 -6.15 -16.43 6.25
N GLU A 117 -6.42 -17.36 5.34
CA GLU A 117 -5.38 -18.13 4.65
C GLU A 117 -4.48 -17.22 3.79
N LEU A 118 -5.05 -16.22 3.13
CA LEU A 118 -4.28 -15.23 2.38
C LEU A 118 -3.47 -14.31 3.30
N ALA A 119 -4.05 -13.86 4.41
CA ALA A 119 -3.35 -13.02 5.38
C ALA A 119 -2.12 -13.74 5.96
N ALA A 120 -2.21 -15.05 6.20
CA ALA A 120 -1.09 -15.85 6.72
C ALA A 120 0.14 -15.90 5.79
N VAL A 121 0.00 -15.54 4.51
CA VAL A 121 1.08 -15.55 3.51
C VAL A 121 1.37 -14.15 2.95
N CYS A 122 0.76 -13.10 3.49
CA CYS A 122 0.97 -11.71 3.09
C CYS A 122 1.68 -10.94 4.19
N ASP A 123 2.45 -9.92 3.81
CA ASP A 123 3.22 -9.09 4.73
C ASP A 123 2.42 -7.87 5.22
N VAL A 124 1.42 -7.44 4.45
CA VAL A 124 0.58 -6.28 4.77
C VAL A 124 -0.89 -6.60 4.55
N PHE A 125 -1.74 -6.21 5.50
CA PHE A 125 -3.20 -6.27 5.40
C PHE A 125 -3.76 -4.85 5.41
N VAL A 126 -4.48 -4.44 4.37
CA VAL A 126 -5.01 -3.07 4.25
C VAL A 126 -6.52 -3.10 4.10
N GLU A 127 -7.22 -2.30 4.90
CA GLU A 127 -8.68 -2.22 4.90
C GLU A 127 -9.19 -0.81 5.16
N ASN A 128 -10.41 -0.52 4.68
CA ASN A 128 -11.09 0.75 4.91
C ASN A 128 -12.58 0.57 5.22
N TYR A 129 -12.89 -0.43 6.04
CA TYR A 129 -14.25 -0.64 6.54
C TYR A 129 -14.55 0.31 7.70
N ILE A 130 -15.85 0.52 7.93
CA ILE A 130 -16.32 1.21 9.13
C ILE A 130 -15.69 0.52 10.36
N PRO A 131 -15.14 1.29 11.32
CA PRO A 131 -14.51 0.75 12.52
C PRO A 131 -15.32 -0.36 13.20
N GLY A 132 -14.64 -1.45 13.54
CA GLY A 132 -15.25 -2.62 14.20
C GLY A 132 -16.01 -3.57 13.25
N LYS A 133 -16.28 -3.19 12.01
CA LYS A 133 -17.03 -4.04 11.06
C LYS A 133 -16.29 -5.34 10.74
N LEU A 134 -14.99 -5.26 10.47
CA LEU A 134 -14.18 -6.46 10.22
C LEU A 134 -13.94 -7.28 11.49
N SER A 135 -13.77 -6.64 12.66
CA SER A 135 -13.69 -7.34 13.94
C SER A 135 -14.95 -8.17 14.22
N ALA A 136 -16.14 -7.64 13.91
CA ALA A 136 -17.39 -8.39 14.01
C ALA A 136 -17.48 -9.60 13.04
N MET A 137 -16.64 -9.63 12.00
CA MET A 137 -16.52 -10.74 11.05
C MET A 137 -15.33 -11.66 11.37
N GLY A 138 -14.59 -11.39 12.45
CA GLY A 138 -13.39 -12.13 12.82
C GLY A 138 -12.19 -11.85 11.92
N LEU A 139 -12.13 -10.65 11.32
CA LEU A 139 -11.07 -10.16 10.44
C LEU A 139 -10.44 -8.86 10.97
N GLY A 140 -10.69 -8.50 12.23
CA GLY A 140 -10.06 -7.35 12.85
C GLY A 140 -8.60 -7.62 13.19
N TYR A 141 -7.87 -6.58 13.62
CA TYR A 141 -6.46 -6.67 13.99
C TYR A 141 -6.17 -7.86 14.91
N GLU A 142 -6.88 -7.99 16.04
CA GLU A 142 -6.69 -9.05 17.02
C GLU A 142 -6.96 -10.47 16.49
N ASP A 143 -7.79 -10.60 15.45
CA ASP A 143 -8.07 -11.88 14.82
C ASP A 143 -6.99 -12.26 13.80
N ILE A 144 -6.46 -11.26 13.11
CA ILE A 144 -5.39 -11.41 12.11
C ILE A 144 -4.04 -11.61 12.80
N ASP A 145 -3.75 -10.91 13.89
CA ASP A 145 -2.50 -11.05 14.66
C ASP A 145 -2.29 -12.48 15.16
N LYS A 146 -3.37 -13.17 15.57
CA LYS A 146 -3.33 -14.57 15.99
C LYS A 146 -2.88 -15.55 14.89
N ILE A 147 -3.15 -15.24 13.63
CA ILE A 147 -2.82 -16.11 12.49
C ILE A 147 -1.55 -15.67 11.75
N ALA A 148 -1.25 -14.37 11.79
CA ALA A 148 -0.19 -13.74 11.02
C ALA A 148 0.48 -12.64 11.88
N PRO A 149 1.18 -13.00 12.98
CA PRO A 149 1.75 -12.01 13.91
C PRO A 149 2.89 -11.15 13.30
N HIS A 150 3.33 -11.48 12.08
CA HIS A 150 4.31 -10.72 11.33
C HIS A 150 3.70 -9.60 10.48
N ILE A 151 2.37 -9.60 10.31
CA ILE A 151 1.70 -8.76 9.32
C ILE A 151 1.59 -7.31 9.79
N VAL A 152 1.80 -6.38 8.87
CA VAL A 152 1.46 -4.97 9.08
C VAL A 152 -0.02 -4.78 8.78
N TYR A 153 -0.83 -4.53 9.81
CA TYR A 153 -2.26 -4.23 9.65
C TYR A 153 -2.48 -2.72 9.54
N CYS A 154 -3.07 -2.28 8.43
CA CYS A 154 -3.36 -0.88 8.14
C CYS A 154 -4.87 -0.67 7.96
N SER A 155 -5.45 0.17 8.80
CA SER A 155 -6.85 0.61 8.71
C SER A 155 -6.91 2.06 8.25
N ILE A 156 -7.72 2.33 7.22
CA ILE A 156 -7.92 3.68 6.67
C ILE A 156 -9.37 4.08 6.91
N THR A 157 -9.57 5.10 7.74
CA THR A 157 -10.90 5.59 8.15
C THR A 157 -10.98 7.10 7.89
N GLY A 158 -12.17 7.62 7.57
CA GLY A 158 -12.38 9.04 7.39
C GLY A 158 -12.28 9.79 8.73
N TRP A 159 -12.83 9.17 9.78
CA TRP A 159 -12.71 9.65 11.14
C TRP A 159 -12.02 8.64 12.05
N ARG A 160 -11.21 9.12 12.98
CA ARG A 160 -10.55 8.26 13.96
C ARG A 160 -11.60 7.42 14.70
N SER A 161 -11.33 6.13 14.88
CA SER A 161 -12.23 5.18 15.56
C SER A 161 -12.69 5.62 16.97
N SER A 162 -11.94 6.50 17.65
CA SER A 162 -12.29 7.03 18.97
C SER A 162 -13.11 8.33 18.93
N SER A 163 -13.44 8.84 17.74
CA SER A 163 -14.20 10.07 17.60
C SER A 163 -15.70 9.78 17.69
N SER A 164 -16.50 10.76 18.09
CA SER A 164 -17.96 10.69 18.06
C SER A 164 -18.54 10.57 16.63
N TRP A 165 -17.69 10.64 15.61
CA TRP A 165 -18.04 10.64 14.19
C TRP A 165 -17.67 9.33 13.47
N SER A 166 -17.19 8.32 14.18
CA SER A 166 -16.71 7.05 13.61
C SER A 166 -17.76 6.22 12.83
N GLY A 167 -19.04 6.59 12.90
CA GLY A 167 -20.12 5.96 12.13
C GLY A 167 -20.46 6.64 10.79
N TYR A 168 -19.75 7.72 10.42
CA TYR A 168 -19.98 8.50 9.18
C TYR A 168 -18.98 8.19 8.06
N ASP A 169 -18.26 7.07 8.17
CA ASP A 169 -17.33 6.54 7.17
C ASP A 169 -18.00 5.73 6.06
#